data_AF-A0A0B7GJR7-F1
#
_entry.id   AF-A0A0B7GJR7-F1
#
_cell.length_a   1.000
_cell.length_b   1.000
_cell.length_c   1.000
_cell.angle_alpha   90.00
_cell.angle_beta   90.00
_cell.angle_gamma   90.00
#
_symmetry.space_group_name_H-M   'P 1'
#
loop_
_entity.id
_entity.type
_entity.pdbx_description
1 polymer ?
#
loop_
_entity_poly.entity_id
_entity_poly.type
_entity_poly.pdbx_seq_one_letter_code
_entity_poly.pdbx_strand_id
1 'polypeptide(L)'
;MKMIKKYITLIILGGVAVLSIALINGWRLDDYTVPKNRTREQYDFEGTFEPMFKFLEQDKKDFTGLKLYKSSVYIEKGDEVKDYEIRLDTTQSDIKGDYTITIGDKEETVPVTYSNGKLTYSSEISPLFDEEILNLVVQRNYFESLDVKETFKSAETELRDIIYQPENQSELFKHLKNKYDLPEDTTCRIRLDHSSGTIYGISILMESKDEAVQIDLTIFKQ
;
A
#
# COMPACT_ATOMS: atom_id res chain seq x y z
N MET A 1 -41.33 -38.26 -17.39
CA MET A 1 -40.73 -37.46 -16.29
C MET A 1 -39.25 -37.77 -15.97
N LYS A 2 -38.52 -38.60 -16.75
CA LYS A 2 -37.09 -38.89 -16.51
C LYS A 2 -36.11 -37.94 -17.22
N MET A 3 -36.48 -37.44 -18.40
CA MET A 3 -35.60 -36.60 -19.23
C MET A 3 -35.42 -35.18 -18.66
N ILE A 4 -36.48 -34.58 -18.11
CA ILE A 4 -36.46 -33.21 -17.57
C ILE A 4 -35.56 -33.09 -16.33
N LYS A 5 -35.56 -34.11 -15.45
CA LYS A 5 -34.67 -34.13 -14.28
C LYS A 5 -33.19 -34.15 -14.68
N LYS A 6 -32.83 -34.82 -15.78
CA LYS A 6 -31.44 -34.97 -16.25
C LYS A 6 -30.83 -33.64 -16.71
N TYR A 7 -31.62 -32.77 -17.34
CA TYR A 7 -31.19 -31.44 -17.78
C TYR A 7 -31.04 -30.45 -16.61
N ILE A 8 -31.94 -30.52 -15.62
CA ILE A 8 -31.83 -29.67 -14.41
C ILE A 8 -30.56 -30.01 -13.63
N THR A 9 -30.21 -31.30 -13.50
CA THR A 9 -28.97 -31.72 -12.84
C THR A 9 -27.71 -31.25 -13.59
N LEU A 10 -27.73 -31.25 -14.93
CA LEU A 10 -26.59 -30.80 -15.74
C LEU A 10 -26.34 -29.28 -15.62
N ILE A 11 -27.42 -28.48 -15.57
CA ILE A 11 -27.35 -27.02 -15.43
C ILE A 11 -26.83 -26.62 -14.05
N ILE A 12 -27.26 -27.32 -12.99
CA ILE A 12 -26.80 -27.05 -11.62
C ILE A 12 -25.32 -27.41 -11.47
N LEU A 13 -24.84 -28.54 -12.02
CA LEU A 13 -23.42 -28.90 -11.95
C LEU A 13 -22.53 -27.99 -12.82
N GLY A 14 -22.99 -27.60 -14.02
CA GLY A 14 -22.27 -26.65 -14.88
C GLY A 14 -22.19 -25.25 -14.28
N GLY A 15 -23.29 -24.75 -13.70
CA GLY A 15 -23.33 -23.45 -13.03
C GLY A 15 -22.47 -23.40 -11.77
N VAL A 16 -22.47 -24.47 -10.97
CA VAL A 16 -21.64 -24.56 -9.75
C VAL A 16 -20.15 -24.68 -10.09
N ALA A 17 -19.78 -25.40 -11.16
CA ALA A 17 -18.38 -25.49 -11.61
C ALA A 17 -17.86 -24.15 -12.19
N VAL A 18 -18.70 -23.40 -12.91
CA VAL A 18 -18.34 -22.07 -13.42
C VAL A 18 -18.23 -21.05 -12.27
N LEU A 19 -19.12 -21.11 -11.28
CA LEU A 19 -19.06 -20.26 -10.09
C LEU A 19 -17.82 -20.57 -9.22
N SER A 20 -17.44 -21.84 -9.06
CA SER A 20 -16.26 -22.19 -8.27
C SER A 20 -14.96 -21.78 -8.95
N ILE A 21 -14.85 -21.87 -10.29
CA ILE A 21 -13.69 -21.38 -11.04
C ILE A 21 -13.63 -19.85 -11.04
N ALA A 22 -14.78 -19.16 -11.15
CA ALA A 22 -14.86 -17.71 -11.08
C ALA A 22 -14.49 -17.13 -9.70
N LEU A 23 -14.80 -17.87 -8.61
CA LEU A 23 -14.42 -17.51 -7.25
C LEU A 23 -12.93 -17.76 -6.95
N ILE A 24 -12.31 -18.76 -7.59
CA ILE A 24 -10.89 -19.09 -7.40
C ILE A 24 -9.98 -18.20 -8.27
N ASN A 25 -10.47 -17.72 -9.42
CA ASN A 25 -9.68 -16.92 -10.38
C ASN A 25 -10.11 -15.45 -10.51
N GLY A 26 -11.00 -14.94 -9.65
CA GLY A 26 -11.36 -13.51 -9.61
C GLY A 26 -11.85 -12.98 -10.96
N TRP A 27 -13.05 -13.36 -11.39
CA TRP A 27 -13.65 -12.85 -12.62
C TRP A 27 -13.93 -11.33 -12.52
N ARG A 28 -12.96 -10.50 -12.92
CA ARG A 28 -13.17 -9.09 -13.24
C ARG A 28 -13.84 -9.05 -14.62
N LEU A 29 -15.12 -8.69 -14.65
CA LEU A 29 -15.95 -8.57 -15.86
C LEU A 29 -15.81 -7.19 -16.53
N ASP A 30 -14.75 -6.46 -16.16
CA ASP A 30 -14.46 -5.13 -16.63
C ASP A 30 -13.32 -5.27 -17.66
N ASP A 31 -13.53 -4.79 -18.89
CA ASP A 31 -12.58 -4.78 -20.01
C ASP A 31 -11.36 -3.86 -19.74
N TYR A 32 -10.64 -4.07 -18.64
CA TYR A 32 -9.36 -3.42 -18.43
C TYR A 32 -8.33 -4.05 -19.36
N THR A 33 -7.89 -3.26 -20.34
CA THR A 33 -6.74 -3.60 -21.17
C THR A 33 -5.51 -3.76 -20.29
N VAL A 34 -4.94 -4.97 -20.28
CA VAL A 34 -3.67 -5.25 -19.60
C VAL A 34 -2.62 -4.23 -20.08
N PRO A 35 -1.95 -3.48 -19.18
CA PRO A 35 -0.90 -2.56 -19.57
C PRO A 35 0.19 -3.27 -20.39
N LYS A 36 0.74 -2.57 -21.39
CA LYS A 36 1.70 -3.17 -22.33
C LYS A 36 3.01 -3.63 -21.69
N ASN A 37 3.31 -3.13 -20.49
CA ASN A 37 4.55 -3.36 -19.74
C ASN A 37 4.48 -4.53 -18.74
N ARG A 38 3.42 -5.35 -18.78
CA ARG A 38 3.28 -6.53 -17.90
C ARG A 38 2.52 -7.67 -18.56
N THR A 39 2.72 -8.88 -18.06
CA THR A 39 1.96 -10.05 -18.49
C THR A 39 0.55 -10.05 -17.90
N ARG A 40 -0.35 -10.86 -18.46
CA ARG A 40 -1.69 -11.04 -17.87
C ARG A 40 -1.62 -11.56 -16.44
N GLU A 41 -0.70 -12.48 -16.15
CA GLU A 41 -0.51 -13.04 -14.81
C GLU A 41 -0.05 -11.97 -13.81
N GLN A 42 0.91 -11.12 -14.19
CA GLN A 42 1.34 -9.99 -13.36
C GLN A 42 0.22 -8.99 -13.13
N TYR A 43 -0.62 -8.73 -14.14
CA TYR A 43 -1.77 -7.85 -14.01
C TYR A 43 -2.83 -8.42 -13.06
N ASP A 44 -3.18 -9.71 -13.20
CA ASP A 44 -4.13 -10.37 -12.29
C ASP A 44 -3.57 -10.44 -10.86
N PHE A 45 -2.25 -10.64 -10.72
CA PHE A 45 -1.55 -10.59 -9.44
C PHE A 45 -1.59 -9.20 -8.81
N GLU A 46 -1.28 -8.14 -9.55
CA GLU A 46 -1.36 -6.76 -9.09
C GLU A 46 -2.79 -6.40 -8.64
N GLY A 47 -3.81 -7.00 -9.26
CA GLY A 47 -5.20 -6.86 -8.85
C GLY A 47 -5.49 -7.25 -7.39
N THR A 48 -4.62 -8.03 -6.73
CA THR A 48 -4.79 -8.33 -5.30
C THR A 48 -4.57 -7.12 -4.40
N PHE A 49 -3.87 -6.08 -4.88
CA PHE A 49 -3.58 -4.86 -4.12
C PHE A 49 -4.62 -3.75 -4.33
N GLU A 50 -5.76 -4.06 -4.96
CA GLU A 50 -6.86 -3.12 -5.21
C GLU A 50 -7.28 -2.29 -3.98
N PRO A 51 -7.38 -2.84 -2.76
CA PRO A 51 -7.70 -2.03 -1.58
C PRO A 51 -6.67 -0.95 -1.29
N MET A 52 -5.38 -1.22 -1.54
CA MET A 52 -4.32 -0.24 -1.36
C MET A 52 -4.39 0.85 -2.43
N PHE A 53 -4.62 0.50 -3.71
CA PHE A 53 -4.79 1.51 -4.77
C PHE A 53 -5.93 2.47 -4.44
N LYS A 54 -7.10 1.94 -4.09
CA LYS A 54 -8.27 2.75 -3.71
C LYS A 54 -8.02 3.65 -2.51
N PHE A 55 -7.18 3.22 -1.56
CA PHE A 55 -6.81 4.03 -0.41
C PHE A 55 -5.82 5.15 -0.78
N LEU A 56 -4.84 4.85 -1.63
CA LEU A 56 -3.84 5.81 -2.09
C LEU A 56 -4.43 6.88 -3.00
N GLU A 57 -5.44 6.58 -3.82
CA GLU A 57 -6.08 7.56 -4.71
C GLU A 57 -6.86 8.66 -3.99
N GLN A 58 -7.15 8.48 -2.70
CA GLN A 58 -7.95 9.42 -1.92
C GLN A 58 -7.13 10.66 -1.53
N ASP A 59 -7.60 11.84 -1.94
CA ASP A 59 -7.07 13.14 -1.49
C ASP A 59 -7.20 13.35 0.02
N LYS A 60 -8.27 12.82 0.60
CA LYS A 60 -8.52 12.79 2.06
C LYS A 60 -8.72 11.34 2.47
N LYS A 61 -7.87 10.86 3.38
CA LYS A 61 -7.91 9.46 3.80
C LYS A 61 -9.21 9.17 4.54
N ASP A 62 -9.97 8.24 3.98
CA ASP A 62 -11.13 7.63 4.61
C ASP A 62 -10.69 6.35 5.31
N PHE A 63 -10.73 6.37 6.63
CA PHE A 63 -10.36 5.23 7.46
C PHE A 63 -11.54 4.28 7.74
N THR A 64 -12.71 4.52 7.15
CA THR A 64 -13.89 3.67 7.31
C THR A 64 -13.59 2.24 6.88
N GLY A 65 -13.89 1.28 7.76
CA GLY A 65 -13.63 -0.15 7.50
C GLY A 65 -12.17 -0.58 7.75
N LEU A 66 -11.33 0.30 8.30
CA LEU A 66 -10.00 -0.05 8.81
C LEU A 66 -10.04 -0.25 10.34
N LYS A 67 -9.15 -1.09 10.84
CA LYS A 67 -8.84 -1.25 12.27
C LYS A 67 -7.66 -0.39 12.69
N LEU A 68 -6.69 -0.26 11.81
CA LEU A 68 -5.43 0.42 12.08
C LEU A 68 -4.88 1.00 10.78
N TYR A 69 -4.26 2.16 10.89
CA TYR A 69 -3.41 2.73 9.87
C TYR A 69 -2.03 3.03 10.46
N LYS A 70 -0.99 2.69 9.71
CA LYS A 70 0.40 3.03 10.03
C LYS A 70 1.00 3.83 8.87
N SER A 71 1.75 4.86 9.21
CA SER A 71 2.55 5.66 8.27
C SER A 71 3.90 5.91 8.89
N SER A 72 4.99 5.59 8.20
CA SER A 72 6.32 5.91 8.68
C SER A 72 7.21 6.52 7.61
N VAL A 73 8.19 7.29 8.08
CA VAL A 73 9.29 7.83 7.28
C VAL A 73 10.59 7.47 7.98
N TYR A 74 11.31 6.54 7.39
CA TYR A 74 12.66 6.17 7.79
C TYR A 74 13.68 6.93 6.93
N ILE A 75 14.68 7.52 7.56
CA ILE A 75 15.74 8.28 6.91
C ILE A 75 17.08 7.80 7.44
N GLU A 76 17.96 7.40 6.52
CA GLU A 76 19.33 6.99 6.80
C GLU A 76 20.28 7.85 5.98
N LYS A 77 21.21 8.52 6.65
CA LYS A 77 22.23 9.38 6.02
C LYS A 77 23.58 9.14 6.69
N GLY A 78 24.44 8.37 6.04
CA GLY A 78 25.65 7.83 6.69
C GLY A 78 25.28 6.98 7.90
N ASP A 79 25.85 7.27 9.08
CA ASP A 79 25.56 6.55 10.33
C ASP A 79 24.32 7.09 11.08
N GLU A 80 23.71 8.18 10.60
CA GLU A 80 22.53 8.76 11.25
C GLU A 80 21.25 8.10 10.74
N VAL A 81 20.51 7.50 11.66
CA VAL A 81 19.22 6.85 11.40
C VAL A 81 18.11 7.56 12.18
N LYS A 82 17.04 7.91 11.47
CA LYS A 82 15.82 8.51 12.00
C LYS A 82 14.61 7.72 11.53
N ASP A 83 13.67 7.50 12.42
CA ASP A 83 12.36 6.94 12.09
C ASP A 83 11.27 7.79 12.73
N TYR A 84 10.22 8.03 11.96
CA TYR A 84 9.05 8.79 12.37
C TYR A 84 7.85 7.91 12.07
N GLU A 85 7.12 7.43 13.09
CA GLU A 85 5.97 6.53 12.91
C GLU A 85 4.69 7.16 13.48
N ILE A 86 3.64 7.20 12.65
CA ILE A 86 2.26 7.41 13.08
C ILE A 86 1.52 6.07 13.09
N ARG A 87 0.86 5.78 14.21
CA ARG A 87 -0.04 4.64 14.35
C ARG A 87 -1.42 5.11 14.81
N LEU A 88 -2.43 5.01 13.94
CA LEU A 88 -3.80 5.43 14.21
C LEU A 88 -4.73 4.23 14.40
N ASP A 89 -5.42 4.16 15.54
CA ASP A 89 -6.60 3.32 15.75
C ASP A 89 -7.81 4.00 15.10
N THR A 90 -8.39 3.30 14.13
CA THR A 90 -9.48 3.80 13.27
C THR A 90 -10.82 3.15 13.59
N THR A 91 -10.90 2.36 14.67
CA THR A 91 -12.13 1.66 15.05
C THR A 91 -13.17 2.56 15.71
N GLN A 92 -12.75 3.73 16.21
CA GLN A 92 -13.58 4.71 16.88
C GLN A 92 -13.88 5.90 15.97
N SER A 93 -14.96 6.64 16.25
CA SER A 93 -15.30 7.85 15.50
C SER A 93 -14.25 8.95 15.63
N ASP A 94 -13.64 9.05 16.82
CA ASP A 94 -12.52 9.93 17.08
C ASP A 94 -11.24 9.12 16.86
N ILE A 95 -10.58 9.36 15.73
CA ILE A 95 -9.34 8.66 15.37
C ILE A 95 -8.23 9.13 16.31
N LYS A 96 -7.64 8.18 17.03
CA LYS A 96 -6.60 8.38 18.02
C LYS A 96 -5.41 7.51 17.69
N GLY A 97 -4.25 7.88 18.19
CA GLY A 97 -3.05 7.13 17.93
C GLY A 97 -1.87 7.67 18.70
N ASP A 98 -0.70 7.24 18.26
CA ASP A 98 0.58 7.68 18.77
C ASP A 98 1.45 8.15 17.61
N TYR A 99 2.24 9.18 17.89
CA TYR A 99 3.37 9.59 17.07
C TYR A 99 4.65 9.27 17.81
N THR A 100 5.52 8.47 17.18
CA THR A 100 6.82 8.07 17.72
C THR A 100 7.93 8.63 16.84
N ILE A 101 8.95 9.20 17.49
CA ILE A 101 10.20 9.63 16.88
C ILE A 101 11.32 8.79 17.45
N THR A 102 12.10 8.16 16.57
CA THR A 102 13.29 7.40 16.94
C THR A 102 14.50 8.01 16.25
N ILE A 103 15.54 8.37 17.01
CA ILE A 103 16.81 8.89 16.48
C ILE A 103 17.96 8.16 17.17
N GLY A 104 18.62 7.26 16.43
CA GLY A 104 19.54 6.29 17.04
C GLY A 104 18.84 5.49 18.14
N ASP A 105 19.39 5.50 19.35
CA ASP A 105 18.83 4.77 20.52
C ASP A 105 17.77 5.55 21.31
N LYS A 106 17.42 6.78 20.89
CA LYS A 106 16.45 7.63 21.60
C LYS A 106 15.08 7.52 20.95
N GLU A 107 14.06 7.31 21.77
CA GLU A 107 12.65 7.25 21.36
C GLU A 107 11.84 8.27 22.17
N GLU A 108 10.97 9.01 21.49
CA GLU A 108 9.97 9.89 22.09
C GLU A 108 8.60 9.60 21.46
N THR A 109 7.57 9.39 22.28
CA THR A 109 6.21 9.07 21.83
C THR A 109 5.20 10.02 22.46
N VAL A 110 4.32 10.59 21.64
CA VAL A 110 3.19 11.41 22.12
C VAL A 110 1.87 10.94 21.52
N PRO A 111 0.78 10.93 22.32
CA PRO A 111 -0.56 10.70 21.79
C PRO A 111 -0.96 11.75 20.75
N VAL A 112 -1.67 11.29 19.72
CA VAL A 112 -2.24 12.13 18.66
C VAL A 112 -3.71 11.84 18.43
N THR A 113 -4.41 12.85 17.91
CA THR A 113 -5.71 12.67 17.27
C THR A 113 -5.63 13.07 15.81
N TYR A 114 -6.42 12.43 14.96
CA TYR A 114 -6.51 12.78 13.54
C TYR A 114 -7.92 13.26 13.22
N SER A 115 -8.02 14.42 12.57
CA SER A 115 -9.29 14.94 12.08
C SER A 115 -9.07 15.84 10.87
N ASN A 116 -9.92 15.68 9.85
CA ASN A 116 -9.92 16.54 8.65
C ASN A 116 -8.55 16.66 7.97
N GLY A 117 -7.79 15.57 7.86
CA GLY A 117 -6.48 15.59 7.21
C GLY A 117 -5.32 15.95 8.13
N LYS A 118 -5.58 16.33 9.39
CA LYS A 118 -4.58 16.91 10.29
C LYS A 118 -4.38 16.14 11.58
N LEU A 119 -3.15 16.14 12.05
CA LEU A 119 -2.76 15.62 13.35
C LEU A 119 -2.85 16.71 14.41
N THR A 120 -3.33 16.35 15.59
CA THR A 120 -3.23 17.18 16.81
C THR A 120 -2.47 16.38 17.86
N TYR A 121 -1.47 17.02 18.47
CA TYR A 121 -0.56 16.40 19.44
C TYR A 121 -0.97 16.76 20.86
N SER A 122 -0.92 15.79 21.78
CA SER A 122 -1.28 16.05 23.18
C SER A 122 -0.23 16.87 23.94
N SER A 123 0.99 16.91 23.44
CA SER A 123 2.14 17.61 24.03
C SER A 123 3.08 18.11 22.93
N GLU A 124 3.97 19.03 23.30
CA GLU A 124 5.03 19.51 22.41
C GLU A 124 5.94 18.34 22.00
N ILE A 125 6.20 18.22 20.70
CA ILE A 125 7.16 17.28 20.11
C ILE A 125 7.73 17.93 18.84
N SER A 126 8.98 17.64 18.51
CA SER A 126 9.63 18.19 17.32
C SER A 126 10.62 17.18 16.71
N PRO A 127 10.63 17.02 15.37
CA PRO A 127 9.71 17.63 14.41
C PRO A 127 8.27 17.09 14.51
N LEU A 128 7.32 17.73 13.84
CA LEU A 128 6.00 17.15 13.62
C LEU A 128 6.06 16.11 12.49
N PHE A 129 5.10 15.19 12.48
CA PHE A 129 5.00 14.22 11.39
C PHE A 129 4.60 14.89 10.09
N ASP A 130 5.07 14.33 8.98
CA ASP A 130 4.80 14.85 7.66
C ASP A 130 3.37 14.52 7.21
N GLU A 131 2.46 15.48 7.34
CA GLU A 131 1.05 15.30 6.95
C GLU A 131 0.87 15.04 5.45
N GLU A 132 1.82 15.42 4.60
CA GLU A 132 1.77 15.07 3.17
C GLU A 132 2.01 13.58 2.98
N ILE A 133 2.93 12.99 3.73
CA ILE A 133 3.18 11.55 3.70
C ILE A 133 2.03 10.78 4.36
N LEU A 134 1.51 11.29 5.49
CA LEU A 134 0.33 10.71 6.15
C LEU A 134 -0.88 10.63 5.20
N ASN A 135 -1.04 11.63 4.33
CA ASN A 135 -2.13 11.70 3.38
C ASN A 135 -1.68 11.41 1.95
N LEU A 136 -0.57 10.66 1.76
CA LEU A 136 0.06 10.46 0.45
C LEU A 136 -0.95 10.02 -0.62
N VAL A 137 -0.98 10.76 -1.73
CA VAL A 137 -1.85 10.47 -2.88
C VAL A 137 -1.04 9.87 -4.01
N VAL A 138 -1.40 8.66 -4.44
CA VAL A 138 -0.77 8.01 -5.61
C VAL A 138 -1.87 7.43 -6.49
N GLN A 139 -1.91 7.89 -7.74
CA GLN A 139 -2.93 7.52 -8.70
C GLN A 139 -2.67 6.13 -9.32
N ARG A 140 -3.71 5.37 -9.66
CA ARG A 140 -3.56 4.03 -10.27
C ARG A 140 -2.68 4.03 -11.52
N ASN A 141 -2.80 5.07 -12.35
CA ASN A 141 -2.03 5.22 -13.59
C ASN A 141 -0.51 5.31 -13.36
N TYR A 142 -0.06 5.74 -12.17
CA TYR A 142 1.36 5.68 -11.80
C TYR A 142 1.84 4.23 -11.78
N PHE A 143 1.14 3.35 -11.06
CA PHE A 143 1.49 1.93 -11.00
C PHE A 143 1.38 1.25 -12.36
N GLU A 144 0.40 1.63 -13.20
CA GLU A 144 0.27 1.13 -14.58
C GLU A 144 1.45 1.55 -15.47
N SER A 145 2.11 2.67 -15.17
CA SER A 145 3.30 3.12 -15.91
C SER A 145 4.57 2.34 -15.55
N LEU A 146 4.62 1.72 -14.36
CA LEU A 146 5.81 1.02 -13.88
C LEU A 146 5.93 -0.40 -14.45
N ASP A 147 7.15 -0.78 -14.86
CA ASP A 147 7.46 -2.16 -15.19
C ASP A 147 7.47 -3.03 -13.92
N VAL A 148 6.87 -4.21 -13.96
CA VAL A 148 6.92 -5.16 -12.84
C VAL A 148 8.28 -5.87 -12.87
N LYS A 149 9.03 -5.77 -11.76
CA LYS A 149 10.31 -6.47 -11.59
C LYS A 149 10.09 -7.90 -11.12
N GLU A 150 9.28 -8.07 -10.08
CA GLU A 150 9.08 -9.36 -9.43
C GLU A 150 7.71 -9.41 -8.75
N THR A 151 7.13 -10.61 -8.74
CA THR A 151 5.97 -10.95 -7.91
C THR A 151 6.33 -12.14 -7.05
N PHE A 152 6.02 -12.07 -5.75
CA PHE A 152 6.25 -13.15 -4.81
C PHE A 152 4.92 -13.56 -4.16
N LYS A 153 4.67 -14.87 -4.08
CA LYS A 153 3.54 -15.44 -3.35
C LYS A 153 4.07 -16.54 -2.46
N SER A 154 3.86 -16.40 -1.16
CA SER A 154 4.18 -17.47 -0.20
C SER A 154 3.34 -18.71 -0.47
N ALA A 155 3.94 -19.89 -0.30
CA ALA A 155 3.23 -21.17 -0.36
C ALA A 155 2.52 -21.50 0.95
N GLU A 156 3.00 -20.95 2.07
CA GLU A 156 2.55 -21.28 3.42
C GLU A 156 1.62 -20.22 4.02
N THR A 157 1.74 -18.98 3.55
CA THR A 157 1.01 -17.84 4.08
C THR A 157 0.29 -17.09 2.96
N GLU A 158 -0.61 -16.19 3.32
CA GLU A 158 -1.28 -15.30 2.37
C GLU A 158 -0.39 -14.14 1.88
N LEU A 159 0.90 -14.15 2.24
CA LEU A 159 1.85 -13.11 1.86
C LEU A 159 2.03 -13.04 0.35
N ARG A 160 1.85 -11.84 -0.18
CA ARG A 160 2.04 -11.49 -1.58
C ARG A 160 2.79 -10.18 -1.67
N ASP A 161 3.83 -10.16 -2.50
CA ASP A 161 4.56 -8.94 -2.81
C ASP A 161 4.57 -8.71 -4.32
N ILE A 162 4.43 -7.45 -4.73
CA ILE A 162 4.79 -7.00 -6.08
C ILE A 162 5.83 -5.89 -5.95
N ILE A 163 6.94 -6.06 -6.65
CA ILE A 163 8.05 -5.12 -6.68
C ILE A 163 8.15 -4.59 -8.11
N TYR A 164 8.17 -3.28 -8.26
CA TYR A 164 8.34 -2.62 -9.54
C TYR A 164 9.82 -2.36 -9.83
N GLN A 165 10.15 -2.16 -11.11
CA GLN A 165 11.49 -1.74 -11.51
C GLN A 165 11.79 -0.35 -10.92
N PRO A 166 13.06 -0.10 -10.54
CA PRO A 166 13.45 1.24 -10.13
C PRO A 166 13.18 2.27 -11.22
N GLU A 167 12.70 3.44 -10.81
CA GLU A 167 12.40 4.58 -11.68
C GLU A 167 12.98 5.87 -11.10
N ASN A 168 13.18 6.87 -11.96
CA ASN A 168 13.77 8.16 -11.58
C ASN A 168 13.23 9.33 -12.42
N GLN A 169 11.99 9.21 -12.90
CA GLN A 169 11.42 10.18 -13.85
C GLN A 169 10.00 10.61 -13.53
N SER A 170 9.30 9.90 -12.65
CA SER A 170 7.93 10.23 -12.29
C SER A 170 7.83 11.55 -11.52
N GLU A 171 6.64 12.16 -11.52
CA GLU A 171 6.38 13.35 -10.70
C GLU A 171 6.49 13.02 -9.20
N LEU A 172 6.10 11.81 -8.79
CA LEU A 172 6.27 11.33 -7.41
C LEU A 172 7.76 11.28 -7.04
N PHE A 173 8.61 10.70 -7.90
CA PHE A 173 10.05 10.66 -7.69
C PHE A 173 10.65 12.06 -7.56
N LYS A 174 10.36 12.95 -8.53
CA LYS A 174 10.91 14.32 -8.52
C LYS A 174 10.49 15.07 -7.27
N HIS A 175 9.22 14.93 -6.88
CA HIS A 175 8.68 15.56 -5.69
C HIS A 175 9.38 15.08 -4.42
N LEU A 176 9.45 13.76 -4.20
CA LEU A 176 10.10 13.18 -3.02
C LEU A 176 11.61 13.46 -2.99
N LYS A 177 12.30 13.36 -4.13
CA LYS A 177 13.73 13.70 -4.26
C LYS A 177 13.99 15.15 -3.81
N ASN A 178 13.19 16.10 -4.29
CA ASN A 178 13.33 17.50 -3.90
C ASN A 178 12.97 17.74 -2.42
N LYS A 179 11.92 17.09 -1.92
CA LYS A 179 11.43 17.22 -0.55
C LYS A 179 12.47 16.80 0.49
N TYR A 180 13.21 15.74 0.20
CA TYR A 180 14.25 15.19 1.09
C TYR A 180 15.67 15.64 0.69
N ASP A 181 15.82 16.53 -0.30
CA ASP A 181 17.12 17.01 -0.80
C ASP A 181 18.08 15.85 -1.17
N LEU A 182 17.54 14.85 -1.87
CA LEU A 182 18.26 13.61 -2.17
C LEU A 182 19.25 13.77 -3.34
N PRO A 183 20.38 13.03 -3.32
CA PRO A 183 21.41 13.08 -4.35
C PRO A 183 20.95 12.83 -5.80
N GLU A 184 21.80 13.19 -6.75
CA GLU A 184 21.47 13.00 -8.18
C GLU A 184 21.37 11.53 -8.59
N ASP A 185 22.14 10.65 -7.96
CA ASP A 185 22.15 9.20 -8.21
C ASP A 185 20.98 8.46 -7.55
N THR A 186 20.06 9.15 -6.88
CA THR A 186 18.91 8.53 -6.23
C THR A 186 18.01 7.80 -7.24
N THR A 187 17.58 6.60 -6.86
CA THR A 187 16.55 5.80 -7.53
C THR A 187 15.34 5.62 -6.63
N CYS A 188 14.15 5.44 -7.21
CA CYS A 188 12.92 5.12 -6.50
C CYS A 188 12.49 3.68 -6.80
N ARG A 189 12.20 2.90 -5.76
CA ARG A 189 11.61 1.58 -5.87
C ARG A 189 10.31 1.52 -5.09
N ILE A 190 9.28 1.00 -5.74
CA ILE A 190 7.97 0.78 -5.14
C ILE A 190 7.77 -0.71 -4.89
N ARG A 191 7.27 -1.05 -3.70
CA ARG A 191 6.78 -2.38 -3.33
C ARG A 191 5.38 -2.26 -2.77
N LEU A 192 4.50 -3.19 -3.13
CA LEU A 192 3.23 -3.40 -2.44
C LEU A 192 3.26 -4.78 -1.82
N ASP A 193 2.72 -4.89 -0.60
CA ASP A 193 2.55 -6.16 0.08
C ASP A 193 1.11 -6.35 0.57
N HIS A 194 0.71 -7.62 0.63
CA HIS A 194 -0.58 -8.06 1.13
C HIS A 194 -0.33 -9.28 1.99
N SER A 195 -0.79 -9.24 3.23
CA SER A 195 -0.61 -10.33 4.19
C SER A 195 -1.84 -10.53 5.06
N SER A 196 -1.97 -11.75 5.60
CA SER A 196 -3.04 -12.13 6.54
C SER A 196 -4.47 -11.77 6.06
N GLY A 197 -4.68 -11.75 4.75
CA GLY A 197 -5.96 -11.45 4.08
C GLY A 197 -6.43 -10.00 4.18
N THR A 198 -5.95 -9.26 5.17
CA THR A 198 -6.53 -7.98 5.62
C THR A 198 -5.50 -6.85 5.74
N ILE A 199 -4.21 -7.14 5.65
CA ILE A 199 -3.13 -6.16 5.80
C ILE A 199 -2.58 -5.85 4.41
N TYR A 200 -2.56 -4.57 4.05
CA TYR A 200 -2.01 -4.11 2.78
C TYR A 200 -0.97 -3.04 3.07
N GLY A 201 0.18 -3.13 2.41
CA GLY A 201 1.32 -2.23 2.57
C GLY A 201 1.77 -1.62 1.23
N ILE A 202 2.30 -0.40 1.29
CA ILE A 202 3.13 0.19 0.25
C ILE A 202 4.44 0.66 0.89
N SER A 203 5.55 0.36 0.23
CA SER A 203 6.87 0.89 0.54
C SER A 203 7.41 1.65 -0.66
N ILE A 204 7.83 2.89 -0.42
CA ILE A 204 8.52 3.74 -1.39
C ILE A 204 9.93 3.95 -0.86
N LEU A 205 10.91 3.33 -1.52
CA LEU A 205 12.31 3.46 -1.17
C LEU A 205 13.00 4.38 -2.17
N MET A 206 13.45 5.54 -1.68
CA MET A 206 14.33 6.46 -2.38
C MET A 206 15.75 6.21 -1.89
N GLU A 207 16.63 5.68 -2.74
CA GLU A 207 17.96 5.22 -2.32
C GLU A 207 19.03 5.76 -3.27
N SER A 208 20.09 6.31 -2.67
CA SER A 208 21.35 6.70 -3.30
C SER A 208 22.50 5.95 -2.64
N LYS A 209 23.74 6.21 -3.05
CA LYS A 209 24.91 5.59 -2.42
C LYS A 209 25.05 5.89 -0.92
N ASP A 210 24.74 7.10 -0.48
CA ASP A 210 25.06 7.60 0.86
C ASP A 210 23.82 7.96 1.70
N GLU A 211 22.62 7.87 1.11
CA GLU A 211 21.36 8.28 1.74
C GLU A 211 20.18 7.42 1.24
N ALA A 212 19.31 7.04 2.16
CA ALA A 212 18.06 6.34 1.89
C ALA A 212 16.90 6.98 2.66
N VAL A 213 15.76 7.13 1.99
CA VAL A 213 14.47 7.50 2.59
C VAL A 213 13.46 6.43 2.22
N GLN A 214 12.86 5.80 3.23
CA GLN A 214 11.80 4.82 3.05
C GLN A 214 10.50 5.35 3.66
N ILE A 215 9.45 5.39 2.84
CA ILE A 215 8.10 5.73 3.25
C ILE A 215 7.27 4.46 3.23
N ASP A 216 6.71 4.09 4.38
CA ASP A 216 5.84 2.92 4.50
C ASP A 216 4.44 3.33 4.94
N LEU A 217 3.43 2.87 4.21
CA LEU A 217 2.04 3.00 4.63
C LEU A 217 1.41 1.60 4.71
N THR A 218 0.75 1.32 5.83
CA THR A 218 0.06 0.03 6.04
C THR A 218 -1.36 0.26 6.51
N ILE A 219 -2.33 -0.37 5.84
CA ILE A 219 -3.73 -0.40 6.25
C ILE A 219 -4.10 -1.80 6.75
N PHE A 220 -4.83 -1.85 7.86
CA PHE A 220 -5.35 -3.09 8.44
C PHE A 220 -6.87 -3.06 8.30
N LYS A 221 -7.43 -3.93 7.46
CA LYS A 221 -8.88 -3.98 7.23
C LYS A 221 -9.62 -4.70 8.36
N GLN A 222 -10.89 -4.32 8.55
CA GLN A 222 -11.81 -4.99 9.46
C GLN A 222 -12.14 -6.42 9.03
#